data_AF-A0A5C9CRE4-F1
#
_entry.id   AF-A0A5C9CRE4-F1
#
_cell.length_a   1.000
_cell.length_b   1.000
_cell.length_c   1.000
_cell.angle_alpha   90.00
_cell.angle_beta   90.00
_cell.angle_gamma   90.00
#
_symmetry.space_group_name_H-M   'P 1'
#
loop_
_entity.id
_entity.type
_entity.pdbx_description
1 polymer ?
#
loop_
_entity_poly.entity_id
_entity_poly.type
_entity_poly.pdbx_seq_one_letter_code
_entity_poly.pdbx_strand_id
1 'polypeptide(L)'
;MPQEQIETFSLDASATISLNELVECCGISTDELDELMAYNALAPLDSPGQELAFSAQWVMPLRKAFKLRTDFDLDLFTVAILLGNLQRIEALEHQVQSLQALLPAHLRPLQH
;
A
#
# COMPACT_ATOMS: atom_id res chain seq x y z
N MET A 1 8.83 -30.90 8.23
CA MET A 1 8.27 -29.94 7.27
C MET A 1 8.96 -28.62 7.54
N PRO A 2 9.85 -28.14 6.65
CA PRO A 2 10.54 -26.88 6.89
C PRO A 2 9.53 -25.73 6.75
N GLN A 3 9.50 -24.86 7.75
CA GLN A 3 8.67 -23.67 7.79
C GLN A 3 9.29 -22.66 6.84
N GLU A 4 8.61 -22.35 5.73
CA GLU A 4 8.94 -21.18 4.91
C GLU A 4 8.72 -19.95 5.78
N GLN A 5 9.83 -19.39 6.26
CA GLN A 5 9.87 -18.06 6.84
C GLN A 5 9.51 -17.10 5.72
N ILE A 6 8.26 -16.64 5.71
CA ILE A 6 7.86 -15.50 4.91
C ILE A 6 8.56 -14.30 5.56
N GLU A 7 9.72 -13.93 5.04
CA GLU A 7 10.38 -12.69 5.36
C GLU A 7 9.46 -11.55 4.90
N THR A 8 8.72 -11.00 5.86
CA THR A 8 8.04 -9.72 5.70
C THR A 8 9.13 -8.65 5.60
N PHE A 9 9.53 -8.35 4.37
CA PHE A 9 10.37 -7.21 4.06
C PHE A 9 9.54 -5.94 4.28
N SER A 10 9.84 -5.20 5.35
CA SER A 10 9.37 -3.83 5.51
C SER A 10 10.08 -3.00 4.46
N LEU A 11 9.44 -2.78 3.31
CA LEU A 11 9.94 -1.84 2.30
C LEU A 11 10.06 -0.47 2.99
N ASP A 12 11.29 0.00 3.15
CA ASP A 12 11.56 1.34 3.62
C ASP A 12 10.75 2.32 2.75
N ALA A 13 10.11 3.34 3.34
CA ALA A 13 9.23 4.25 2.60
C ALA A 13 9.96 5.03 1.50
N SER A 14 11.30 5.03 1.55
CA SER A 14 12.23 5.58 0.55
C SER A 14 12.45 4.66 -0.66
N ALA A 15 12.08 3.38 -0.57
CA ALA A 15 12.29 2.42 -1.63
C ALA A 15 11.34 2.68 -2.80
N THR A 16 11.88 2.60 -4.01
CA THR A 16 11.11 2.70 -5.25
C THR A 16 10.91 1.33 -5.86
N ILE A 17 9.80 1.15 -6.57
CA ILE A 17 9.46 -0.09 -7.28
C ILE A 17 9.01 0.27 -8.70
N SER A 18 9.48 -0.47 -9.70
CA SER A 18 9.07 -0.28 -11.09
C SER A 18 7.63 -0.73 -11.31
N LEU A 19 7.04 -0.31 -12.43
CA LEU A 19 5.72 -0.78 -12.87
C LEU A 19 5.64 -2.31 -12.98
N ASN A 20 6.65 -2.93 -13.60
CA ASN A 20 6.69 -4.38 -13.81
C ASN A 20 6.78 -5.14 -12.48
N GLU A 21 7.65 -4.69 -11.57
CA GLU A 21 7.77 -5.29 -10.23
C GLU A 21 6.47 -5.13 -9.43
N LEU A 22 5.75 -4.01 -9.59
CA LEU A 22 4.49 -3.77 -8.90
C LEU A 22 3.38 -4.71 -9.39
N VAL A 23 3.29 -4.90 -10.71
CA VAL A 23 2.42 -5.89 -11.39
C VAL A 23 2.70 -7.31 -10.86
N GLU A 24 3.96 -7.72 -10.86
CA GLU A 24 4.38 -9.04 -10.39
C GLU A 24 4.11 -9.23 -8.89
N CYS A 25 4.51 -8.27 -8.05
CA CYS A 25 4.39 -8.38 -6.60
C CYS A 25 2.93 -8.36 -6.13
N CYS A 26 2.04 -7.67 -6.83
CA CYS A 26 0.65 -7.52 -6.42
C CYS A 26 -0.31 -8.47 -7.15
N GLY A 27 0.15 -9.16 -8.20
CA GLY A 27 -0.70 -10.03 -9.02
C GLY A 27 -1.78 -9.26 -9.78
N ILE A 28 -1.44 -8.05 -10.23
CA ILE A 28 -2.34 -7.11 -10.93
C ILE A 28 -1.85 -7.00 -12.37
N SER A 29 -2.75 -6.94 -13.35
CA SER A 29 -2.35 -6.70 -14.75
C SER A 29 -1.88 -5.26 -14.98
N THR A 30 -1.11 -5.03 -16.04
CA THR A 30 -0.71 -3.68 -16.47
C THR A 30 -1.92 -2.79 -16.77
N ASP A 31 -2.95 -3.35 -17.42
CA ASP A 31 -4.15 -2.59 -17.80
C ASP A 31 -4.93 -2.10 -16.56
N GLU A 32 -5.03 -2.95 -15.53
CA GLU A 32 -5.64 -2.57 -14.25
C GLU A 32 -4.82 -1.49 -13.53
N LEU A 33 -3.49 -1.56 -13.61
CA LEU A 33 -2.63 -0.54 -13.02
C LEU A 33 -2.79 0.81 -13.74
N ASP A 34 -2.86 0.79 -15.08
CA ASP A 34 -3.12 1.97 -15.90
C ASP A 34 -4.48 2.61 -15.59
N GLU A 35 -5.50 1.80 -15.39
CA GLU A 35 -6.84 2.28 -15.01
C GLU A 35 -6.83 2.90 -13.59
N LEU A 36 -6.11 2.32 -12.63
CA LEU A 36 -5.92 2.92 -11.30
C LEU A 36 -5.18 4.26 -11.37
N MET A 37 -4.21 4.41 -12.27
CA MET A 37 -3.56 5.69 -12.53
C MET A 37 -4.54 6.69 -13.16
N ALA A 38 -5.38 6.25 -14.10
CA ALA A 38 -6.42 7.10 -14.70
C ALA A 38 -7.44 7.60 -13.66
N TYR A 39 -7.74 6.79 -12.65
CA TYR A 39 -8.55 7.20 -11.50
C TYR A 39 -7.82 8.08 -10.47
N ASN A 40 -6.53 8.38 -10.68
CA ASN A 40 -5.65 9.05 -9.72
C ASN A 40 -5.54 8.32 -8.36
N ALA A 41 -5.82 7.01 -8.34
CA ALA A 41 -5.70 6.18 -7.14
C ALA A 41 -4.26 5.73 -6.91
N LEU A 42 -3.44 5.74 -7.96
CA LEU A 42 -2.02 5.46 -7.92
C LEU A 42 -1.30 6.54 -8.72
N ALA A 43 -0.25 7.12 -8.14
CA ALA A 43 0.57 8.13 -8.82
C ALA A 43 2.03 7.66 -8.88
N PRO A 44 2.67 7.73 -10.06
CA PRO A 44 4.10 7.47 -10.18
C PRO A 44 4.90 8.59 -9.49
N LEU A 45 6.15 8.29 -9.18
CA LEU A 45 7.13 9.28 -8.72
C LEU A 45 7.54 10.19 -9.89
N ASP A 46 7.71 11.47 -9.60
CA ASP A 46 8.13 12.47 -10.59
C ASP A 46 9.59 12.22 -11.03
N SER A 47 9.76 11.43 -12.10
CA SER A 47 11.05 11.14 -12.73
C SER A 47 10.99 11.41 -14.23
N PRO A 48 11.20 12.66 -14.68
CA PRO A 48 11.11 13.01 -16.09
C PRO A 48 12.16 12.28 -16.93
N GLY A 49 11.72 11.57 -17.96
CA GLY A 49 12.60 10.87 -18.91
C GLY A 49 13.09 9.50 -18.44
N GLN A 50 12.53 8.95 -17.36
CA GLN A 50 12.86 7.63 -16.81
C GLN A 50 11.66 6.67 -16.88
N GLU A 51 11.91 5.38 -16.67
CA GLU A 51 10.85 4.37 -16.55
C GLU A 51 9.95 4.66 -15.35
N LEU A 52 8.65 4.32 -15.46
CA LEU A 52 7.67 4.55 -14.40
C LEU A 52 8.08 3.82 -13.12
N ALA A 53 8.21 4.60 -12.05
CA ALA A 53 8.52 4.12 -10.72
C ALA A 53 7.46 4.61 -9.73
N PHE A 54 7.20 3.81 -8.72
CA PHE A 54 6.25 4.08 -7.65
C PHE A 54 6.96 3.98 -6.31
N SER A 55 6.40 4.60 -5.27
CA SER A 55 6.84 4.30 -3.91
C SER A 55 6.46 2.86 -3.56
N ALA A 56 7.42 2.12 -3.00
CA ALA A 56 7.21 0.76 -2.54
C ALA A 56 6.14 0.63 -1.44
N GLN A 57 5.77 1.74 -0.79
CA GLN A 57 4.66 1.78 0.18
C GLN A 57 3.33 1.29 -0.41
N TRP A 58 3.17 1.35 -1.74
CA TRP A 58 1.94 0.93 -2.41
C TRP A 58 1.72 -0.58 -2.47
N VAL A 59 2.77 -1.39 -2.28
CA VAL A 59 2.70 -2.85 -2.40
C VAL A 59 1.67 -3.44 -1.43
N MET A 60 1.69 -3.01 -0.16
CA MET A 60 0.80 -3.56 0.86
C MET A 60 -0.68 -3.12 0.69
N PRO A 61 -0.98 -1.82 0.47
CA PRO A 61 -2.32 -1.37 0.12
C PRO A 61 -2.88 -2.02 -1.14
N LEU A 62 -2.09 -2.17 -2.20
CA LEU A 62 -2.53 -2.82 -3.45
C LEU A 62 -2.89 -4.29 -3.23
N ARG A 63 -2.01 -5.06 -2.58
CA ARG A 63 -2.31 -6.46 -2.21
C ARG A 63 -3.60 -6.58 -1.40
N LYS A 64 -3.78 -5.69 -0.42
CA LYS A 64 -4.98 -5.68 0.44
C LYS A 64 -6.24 -5.33 -0.37
N ALA A 65 -6.18 -4.30 -1.22
CA ALA A 65 -7.32 -3.86 -2.01
C ALA A 65 -7.73 -4.90 -3.06
N PHE A 66 -6.79 -5.57 -3.72
CA PHE A 66 -7.09 -6.63 -4.70
C PHE A 66 -7.55 -7.94 -4.04
N LYS A 67 -7.07 -8.24 -2.83
CA LYS A 67 -7.66 -9.30 -2.02
C LYS A 67 -9.13 -8.99 -1.71
N LEU A 68 -9.44 -7.78 -1.23
CA LEU A 68 -10.82 -7.36 -0.99
C LEU A 68 -11.67 -7.37 -2.26
N ARG A 69 -11.08 -7.00 -3.40
CA ARG A 69 -11.74 -7.11 -4.71
C ARG A 69 -12.19 -8.53 -4.99
N THR A 70 -11.32 -9.51 -4.73
CA THR A 70 -11.63 -10.93 -4.94
C THR A 70 -12.63 -11.45 -3.92
N ASP A 71 -12.46 -11.09 -2.65
CA ASP A 71 -13.31 -11.56 -1.55
C ASP A 71 -14.76 -11.03 -1.65
N PHE A 72 -14.95 -9.85 -2.25
CA PHE A 72 -16.23 -9.15 -2.33
C PHE A 72 -16.73 -8.86 -3.75
N ASP A 73 -16.06 -9.41 -4.78
CA ASP A 73 -16.38 -9.20 -6.21
C ASP A 73 -16.52 -7.72 -6.59
N LEU A 74 -15.53 -6.90 -6.19
CA LEU A 74 -15.56 -5.46 -6.42
C LEU A 74 -15.06 -5.09 -7.83
N ASP A 75 -15.59 -3.99 -8.36
CA ASP A 75 -15.03 -3.37 -9.56
C ASP A 75 -13.77 -2.54 -9.25
N LEU A 76 -13.00 -2.21 -10.28
CA LEU A 76 -11.73 -1.52 -10.12
C LEU A 76 -11.88 -0.06 -9.67
N PHE A 77 -13.01 0.58 -10.00
CA PHE A 77 -13.35 1.91 -9.50
C PHE A 77 -13.54 1.91 -7.96
N THR A 78 -14.20 0.88 -7.43
CA THR A 78 -14.35 0.68 -5.99
C THR A 78 -13.00 0.39 -5.33
N VAL A 79 -12.13 -0.37 -6.00
CA VAL A 79 -10.74 -0.60 -5.54
C VAL A 79 -9.95 0.71 -5.47
N ALA A 80 -10.09 1.61 -6.44
CA ALA A 80 -9.48 2.94 -6.40
C ALA A 80 -9.91 3.74 -5.15
N ILE A 81 -11.20 3.71 -4.80
CA ILE A 81 -11.71 4.35 -3.58
C ILE A 81 -11.15 3.67 -2.33
N LEU A 82 -11.09 2.33 -2.30
CA LEU A 82 -10.54 1.57 -1.18
C LEU A 82 -9.07 1.88 -0.95
N LEU A 83 -8.27 2.00 -2.00
CA LEU A 83 -6.85 2.36 -1.90
C LEU A 83 -6.65 3.70 -1.19
N GLY A 84 -7.40 4.73 -1.58
CA GLY A 84 -7.35 6.03 -0.92
C GLY A 84 -7.74 5.96 0.57
N ASN A 85 -8.74 5.14 0.91
CA ASN A 85 -9.14 4.93 2.31
C ASN A 85 -8.07 4.16 3.10
N LEU A 86 -7.46 3.12 2.53
CA LEU A 86 -6.39 2.34 3.16
C LEU A 86 -5.20 3.23 3.51
N GLN A 87 -4.76 4.07 2.57
CA GLN A 87 -3.69 5.05 2.85
C GLN A 87 -4.09 6.05 3.93
N ARG A 88 -5.34 6.51 3.90
CA ARG A 88 -5.82 7.46 4.91
C ARG A 88 -5.83 6.83 6.29
N ILE A 89 -6.27 5.58 6.41
CA ILE A 89 -6.25 4.82 7.67
C ILE A 89 -4.81 4.65 8.16
N GLU A 90 -3.90 4.19 7.30
CA GLU A 90 -2.49 4.01 7.66
C GLU A 90 -1.85 5.33 8.14
N ALA A 91 -2.08 6.43 7.44
CA ALA A 91 -1.59 7.74 7.85
C ALA A 91 -2.17 8.18 9.22
N LEU A 92 -3.45 7.91 9.46
CA LEU A 92 -4.11 8.22 10.74
C LEU A 92 -3.57 7.33 11.87
N GLU A 93 -3.36 6.03 11.62
CA GLU A 93 -2.78 5.09 12.57
C GLU A 93 -1.36 5.52 12.95
N HIS A 94 -0.54 5.92 11.98
CA HIS A 94 0.79 6.48 12.23
C HIS A 94 0.75 7.77 13.07
N GLN A 95 -0.20 8.67 12.79
CA GLN A 95 -0.37 9.88 13.60
C GLN A 95 -0.76 9.55 15.04
N VAL A 96 -1.70 8.62 15.23
CA VAL A 96 -2.12 8.14 16.55
C VAL A 96 -0.93 7.53 17.30
N GLN A 97 -0.16 6.65 16.68
CA GLN A 97 1.02 6.03 17.28
C GLN A 97 2.08 7.08 17.65
N SER A 98 2.32 8.06 16.79
CA SER A 98 3.27 9.15 17.05
C SER A 98 2.84 10.00 18.25
N LEU A 99 1.56 10.35 18.34
CA LEU A 99 1.00 11.09 19.47
C LEU A 99 1.06 10.26 20.76
N GLN A 100 0.77 8.96 20.70
CA GLN A 100 0.87 8.06 21.84
C GLN A 100 2.31 7.88 22.32
N ALA A 101 3.29 7.89 21.41
CA ALA A 101 4.71 7.83 21.78
C ALA A 101 5.14 9.05 22.61
N LEU A 102 4.55 10.23 22.37
CA LEU A 102 4.80 11.46 23.12
C LEU A 102 4.12 11.47 24.51
N LEU A 103 3.12 10.61 24.74
CA LEU A 103 2.47 10.51 26.05
C LEU A 103 3.42 9.88 27.08
N PRO A 104 3.44 10.40 28.33
CA PRO A 104 4.10 9.76 29.45
C PRO A 104 3.64 8.30 29.61
N ALA A 105 4.54 7.41 30.05
CA ALA A 105 4.27 5.97 30.13
C ALA A 105 3.00 5.59 30.93
N HIS A 106 2.58 6.42 31.90
CA HIS A 106 1.39 6.22 32.72
C HIS A 106 0.06 6.64 32.06
N LEU A 107 0.11 7.32 30.90
CA LEU A 107 -1.06 7.74 30.11
C LEU A 107 -1.17 7.03 28.76
N ARG A 108 -0.26 6.09 28.45
CA ARG A 108 -0.35 5.32 27.21
C ARG A 108 -1.52 4.32 27.31
N PRO A 109 -2.45 4.29 26.34
CA PRO A 109 -3.51 3.30 26.32
C PRO A 109 -2.91 1.89 26.14
N LEU A 110 -3.47 0.90 26.84
CA LEU A 110 -3.11 -0.52 26.69
C LEU A 110 -3.42 -0.95 25.25
N GLN A 111 -2.37 -1.30 24.48
CA GLN A 111 -2.54 -1.92 23.17
C GLN A 111 -2.97 -3.39 23.41
N HIS A 112 -4.20 -3.72 23.00
CA HIS A 112 -4.76 -5.08 23.05
C HIS A 112 -4.71 -5.71 21.67
#